data_AF-A0A9E3YZV1-F1
#
_entry.id   AF-A0A9E3YZV1-F1
#
_cell.length_a   1.000
_cell.length_b   1.000
_cell.length_c   1.000
_cell.angle_alpha   90.00
_cell.angle_beta   90.00
_cell.angle_gamma   90.00
#
_symmetry.space_group_name_H-M   'P 1'
#
loop_
_entity.id
_entity.type
_entity.pdbx_description
1 polymer ?
#
loop_
_entity_poly.entity_id
_entity_poly.type
_entity_poly.pdbx_seq_one_letter_code
_entity_poly.pdbx_strand_id
1 'polypeptide(L)'
;MNRREFLQCAAILISGASASQLGFTLSAEQTTYLASAPNYNTTAVDYFTPAQRKIVAAMTEVIIPRTDTPGAIDAGVPRYIELMAAYWLNDVESAIFTAGLQDIETRIPKEYGLSFDQLAPAQQLEIMEALEDDASDSEWYEFGNTLREFISEAPFICQFKELTVWGFFTSEEGASQVLRYDPMPMYFNGDIPLGRNESTWSSPL
;
A
#
# COMPACT_ATOMS: atom_id res chain seq x y z
N MET A 1 -19.84 40.10 33.42
CA MET A 1 -20.18 39.42 32.15
C MET A 1 -21.69 39.37 32.03
N ASN A 2 -22.28 40.10 31.07
CA ASN A 2 -23.72 40.24 30.95
C ASN A 2 -24.33 39.01 30.27
N ARG A 3 -25.46 38.49 30.80
CA ARG A 3 -26.14 37.29 30.24
C ARG A 3 -26.51 37.44 28.76
N ARG A 4 -26.72 38.66 28.27
CA ARG A 4 -26.99 38.97 26.86
C ARG A 4 -25.77 38.76 25.95
N GLU A 5 -24.59 39.16 26.40
CA GLU A 5 -23.35 39.00 25.62
C GLU A 5 -22.99 37.52 25.47
N PHE A 6 -23.18 36.75 26.55
CA PHE A 6 -22.95 35.31 26.53
C PHE A 6 -23.87 34.58 25.52
N LEU A 7 -25.16 34.93 25.49
CA LEU A 7 -26.10 34.33 24.53
C LEU A 7 -25.84 34.75 23.08
N GLN A 8 -25.35 35.97 22.84
CA GLN A 8 -24.95 36.41 21.50
C GLN A 8 -23.69 35.67 21.01
N CYS A 9 -22.68 35.50 21.86
CA CYS A 9 -21.49 34.73 21.51
C CYS A 9 -21.80 33.23 21.27
N ALA A 10 -22.67 32.64 22.10
CA ALA A 10 -23.10 31.25 21.91
C ALA A 10 -23.87 31.05 20.59
N ALA A 11 -24.74 31.99 20.21
CA ALA A 11 -25.47 31.92 18.95
C ALA A 11 -24.55 32.01 17.72
N ILE A 12 -23.51 32.86 17.77
CA ILE A 12 -22.50 32.98 16.69
C ILE A 12 -21.68 31.70 16.57
N LEU A 13 -21.28 31.07 17.67
CA LEU A 13 -20.52 29.83 17.65
C LEU A 13 -21.33 28.64 17.09
N ILE A 14 -22.60 28.53 17.46
CA ILE A 14 -23.47 27.44 16.97
C ILE A 14 -23.77 27.61 15.48
N SER A 15 -24.03 28.84 15.02
CA SER A 15 -24.27 29.12 13.59
C SER A 15 -23.01 28.96 12.74
N GLY A 16 -21.84 29.34 13.26
CA GLY A 16 -20.54 29.13 12.61
C GLY A 16 -20.16 27.65 12.45
N ALA A 17 -20.51 26.80 13.42
CA ALA A 17 -20.27 25.36 13.36
C ALA A 17 -21.14 24.62 12.32
N SER A 18 -22.34 25.14 12.00
CA SER A 18 -23.17 24.61 10.91
C SER A 18 -22.70 25.05 9.52
N ALA A 19 -22.03 26.20 9.39
CA ALA A 19 -21.48 26.67 8.11
C ALA A 19 -20.14 25.99 7.75
N SER A 20 -19.38 25.51 8.75
CA SER A 20 -18.08 24.87 8.54
C SER A 20 -18.17 23.41 8.04
N GLN A 21 -19.34 22.78 8.03
CA GLN A 21 -19.52 21.46 7.40
C GLN A 21 -19.38 21.50 5.86
N LEU A 22 -19.48 22.69 5.25
CA LEU A 22 -19.15 22.90 3.83
C LEU A 22 -17.64 23.03 3.57
N GLY A 23 -16.81 23.06 4.63
CA GLY A 23 -15.35 23.16 4.51
C GLY A 23 -14.65 21.86 4.07
N PHE A 24 -15.36 20.73 4.05
CA PHE A 24 -14.83 19.42 3.66
C PHE A 24 -15.42 18.89 2.34
N THR A 25 -16.27 19.65 1.67
CA THR A 25 -16.77 19.25 0.34
C THR A 25 -15.84 19.80 -0.72
N LEU A 26 -15.24 18.92 -1.52
CA LEU A 26 -14.52 19.32 -2.73
C LEU A 26 -15.40 20.25 -3.57
N SER A 27 -14.83 21.33 -4.09
CA SER A 27 -15.55 22.19 -5.04
C SER A 27 -15.91 21.36 -6.28
N ALA A 28 -16.97 21.73 -7.00
CA ALA A 28 -17.34 21.02 -8.24
C ALA A 28 -16.17 20.95 -9.25
N GLU A 29 -15.30 21.97 -9.27
CA GLU A 29 -14.07 21.99 -10.07
C GLU A 29 -13.05 20.96 -9.57
N GLN A 30 -12.85 20.83 -8.25
CA GLN A 30 -11.97 19.82 -7.66
C GLN A 30 -12.50 18.40 -7.89
N THR A 31 -13.80 18.17 -7.77
CA THR A 31 -14.42 16.88 -8.06
C THR A 31 -14.28 16.52 -9.52
N THR A 32 -14.46 17.48 -10.43
CA THR A 32 -14.26 17.28 -11.88
C THR A 32 -12.80 17.01 -12.20
N TYR A 33 -11.87 17.75 -11.59
CA TYR A 33 -10.44 17.54 -11.76
C TYR A 33 -9.99 16.16 -11.28
N LEU A 34 -10.42 15.73 -10.09
CA LEU A 34 -10.09 14.40 -9.55
C LEU A 34 -10.74 13.27 -10.36
N ALA A 35 -11.98 13.45 -10.83
CA ALA A 35 -12.66 12.46 -11.67
C ALA A 35 -12.08 12.37 -13.10
N SER A 36 -11.45 13.44 -13.58
CA SER A 36 -10.79 13.48 -14.91
C SER A 36 -9.28 13.30 -14.84
N ALA A 37 -8.71 13.17 -13.65
CA ALA A 37 -7.29 12.94 -13.47
C ALA A 37 -6.92 11.60 -14.12
N PRO A 38 -5.83 11.55 -14.92
CA PRO A 38 -5.37 10.31 -15.49
C PRO A 38 -5.02 9.33 -14.36
N ASN A 39 -5.30 8.04 -14.58
CA ASN A 39 -4.97 6.99 -13.61
C ASN A 39 -3.48 7.07 -13.28
N TYR A 40 -3.15 7.27 -12.00
CA TYR A 40 -1.77 7.44 -11.55
C TYR A 40 -0.86 6.29 -11.99
N ASN A 41 -1.36 5.05 -12.01
CA ASN A 41 -0.62 3.86 -12.44
C ASN A 41 -0.26 3.87 -13.95
N THR A 42 -0.88 4.76 -14.74
CA THR A 42 -0.57 4.96 -16.17
C THR A 42 0.48 6.04 -16.42
N THR A 43 0.92 6.75 -15.38
CA THR A 43 1.97 7.76 -15.47
C THR A 43 3.25 7.14 -16.01
N ALA A 44 3.89 7.78 -16.98
CA ALA A 44 5.18 7.33 -17.50
C ALA A 44 6.26 7.42 -16.41
N VAL A 45 6.94 6.31 -16.15
CA VAL A 45 8.09 6.23 -15.25
C VAL A 45 9.15 5.35 -15.90
N ASP A 46 10.40 5.76 -15.75
CA ASP A 46 11.58 5.01 -16.17
C ASP A 46 12.61 5.04 -15.04
N TYR A 47 12.31 4.30 -13.97
CA TYR A 47 13.12 4.26 -12.77
C TYR A 47 13.83 2.90 -12.63
N PHE A 48 13.13 1.81 -12.97
CA PHE A 48 13.72 0.47 -12.98
C PHE A 48 14.19 0.05 -14.38
N THR A 49 15.29 -0.70 -14.42
CA THR A 49 15.71 -1.36 -15.66
C THR A 49 14.71 -2.45 -16.08
N PRO A 50 14.69 -2.88 -17.36
CA PRO A 50 13.85 -4.00 -17.78
C PRO A 50 14.10 -5.30 -17.01
N ALA A 51 15.32 -5.53 -16.51
CA ALA A 51 15.66 -6.69 -15.69
C ALA A 51 15.07 -6.55 -14.28
N GLN A 52 15.25 -5.39 -13.65
CA GLN A 52 14.68 -5.06 -12.35
C GLN A 52 13.16 -5.17 -12.35
N ARG A 53 12.47 -4.72 -13.41
CA ARG A 53 11.01 -4.87 -13.53
C ARG A 53 10.56 -6.33 -13.49
N LYS A 54 11.34 -7.27 -14.06
CA LYS A 54 11.02 -8.70 -13.99
C LYS A 54 11.26 -9.27 -12.59
N ILE A 55 12.33 -8.85 -11.93
CA ILE A 55 12.63 -9.24 -10.55
C ILE A 55 11.50 -8.76 -9.63
N VAL A 56 11.12 -7.49 -9.70
CA VAL A 56 10.01 -6.91 -8.92
C VAL A 56 8.71 -7.67 -9.18
N ALA A 57 8.37 -7.95 -10.44
CA ALA A 57 7.17 -8.72 -10.78
C ALA A 57 7.19 -10.12 -10.14
N ALA A 58 8.30 -10.85 -10.26
CA ALA A 58 8.45 -12.17 -9.65
C ALA A 58 8.36 -12.11 -8.11
N MET A 59 9.00 -11.13 -7.47
CA MET A 59 8.94 -10.96 -6.02
C MET A 59 7.52 -10.64 -5.54
N THR A 60 6.78 -9.76 -6.25
CA THR A 60 5.38 -9.47 -5.89
C THR A 60 4.47 -10.69 -6.03
N GLU A 61 4.73 -11.54 -7.04
CA GLU A 61 3.98 -12.78 -7.24
C GLU A 61 4.27 -13.80 -6.13
N VAL A 62 5.48 -13.83 -5.57
CA VAL A 62 5.79 -14.67 -4.41
C VAL A 62 5.00 -14.23 -3.17
N ILE A 63 4.81 -12.93 -2.97
CA ILE A 63 4.12 -12.38 -1.78
C ILE A 63 2.60 -12.56 -1.88
N ILE A 64 2.00 -12.21 -3.02
CA ILE A 64 0.56 -12.37 -3.26
C ILE A 64 0.37 -13.07 -4.61
N PRO A 65 0.51 -14.41 -4.65
CA PRO A 65 0.38 -15.17 -5.88
C PRO A 65 -1.05 -15.19 -6.37
N ARG A 66 -1.22 -15.29 -7.69
CA ARG A 66 -2.53 -15.58 -8.27
C ARG A 66 -2.98 -16.98 -7.87
N THR A 67 -4.20 -17.09 -7.35
CA THR A 67 -4.84 -18.37 -7.01
C THR A 67 -6.23 -18.45 -7.63
N ASP A 68 -7.26 -18.81 -6.86
CA ASP A 68 -8.66 -18.68 -7.28
C ASP A 68 -9.10 -17.20 -7.32
N THR A 69 -8.32 -16.31 -6.71
CA THR A 69 -8.46 -14.85 -6.78
C THR A 69 -7.28 -14.19 -7.52
N PRO A 70 -7.43 -12.94 -7.99
CA PRO A 70 -6.33 -12.17 -8.58
C PRO A 70 -5.11 -12.06 -7.67
N GLY A 71 -3.91 -12.05 -8.26
CA GLY A 71 -2.63 -11.84 -7.57
C GLY A 71 -2.08 -10.42 -7.70
N ALA A 72 -0.92 -10.14 -7.11
CA ALA A 72 -0.29 -8.82 -7.16
C ALA A 72 0.00 -8.33 -8.58
N ILE A 73 0.39 -9.23 -9.49
CA ILE A 73 0.62 -8.86 -10.89
C ILE A 73 -0.69 -8.42 -11.57
N ASP A 74 -1.80 -9.12 -11.32
CA ASP A 74 -3.11 -8.80 -11.91
C ASP A 74 -3.59 -7.41 -11.46
N ALA A 75 -3.30 -7.04 -10.21
CA ALA A 75 -3.60 -5.73 -9.63
C ALA A 75 -2.65 -4.61 -10.09
N GLY A 76 -1.63 -4.90 -10.90
CA GLY A 76 -0.67 -3.90 -11.38
C GLY A 76 0.33 -3.43 -10.32
N VAL A 77 0.51 -4.19 -9.24
CA VAL A 77 1.40 -3.85 -8.12
C VAL A 77 2.86 -3.60 -8.54
N PRO A 78 3.47 -4.35 -9.48
CA PRO A 78 4.86 -4.08 -9.90
C PRO A 78 5.05 -2.66 -10.42
N ARG A 79 4.06 -2.14 -11.16
CA ARG A 79 4.07 -0.77 -11.68
C ARG A 79 3.89 0.26 -10.58
N TYR A 80 2.97 -0.02 -9.65
CA TYR A 80 2.76 0.82 -8.47
C TYR A 80 4.05 0.97 -7.66
N ILE A 81 4.79 -0.12 -7.42
CA ILE A 81 6.08 -0.09 -6.71
C ILE A 81 7.10 0.80 -7.42
N GLU A 82 7.22 0.72 -8.76
CA GLU A 82 8.11 1.60 -9.52
C GLU A 82 7.77 3.08 -9.35
N LEU A 83 6.48 3.43 -9.33
CA LEU A 83 6.02 4.80 -9.11
C LEU A 83 6.30 5.29 -7.67
N MET A 84 6.07 4.44 -6.68
CA MET A 84 6.37 4.75 -5.28
C MET A 84 7.87 4.98 -5.07
N ALA A 85 8.71 4.09 -5.62
CA ALA A 85 10.15 4.22 -5.52
C ALA A 85 10.69 5.46 -6.25
N ALA A 86 10.06 5.86 -7.36
CA ALA A 86 10.48 7.01 -8.15
C ALA A 86 10.06 8.37 -7.56
N TYR A 87 8.90 8.43 -6.91
CA TYR A 87 8.25 9.71 -6.60
C TYR A 87 7.81 9.91 -5.15
N TRP A 88 7.79 8.85 -4.33
CA TRP A 88 7.20 8.91 -3.00
C TRP A 88 8.18 8.57 -1.88
N LEU A 89 9.03 7.56 -2.07
CA LEU A 89 10.09 7.24 -1.10
C LEU A 89 11.01 8.44 -0.90
N ASN A 90 11.37 8.71 0.36
CA ASN A 90 12.40 9.70 0.65
C ASN A 90 13.80 9.19 0.29
N ASP A 91 14.81 10.06 0.37
CA ASP A 91 16.17 9.72 -0.07
C ASP A 91 16.77 8.50 0.67
N VAL A 92 16.45 8.32 1.96
CA VAL A 92 16.96 7.18 2.75
C VAL A 92 16.30 5.89 2.30
N GLU A 93 14.97 5.90 2.19
CA GLU A 93 14.17 4.76 1.76
C GLU A 93 14.53 4.34 0.33
N SER A 94 14.60 5.31 -0.59
CA SER A 94 14.97 5.09 -1.98
C SER A 94 16.37 4.50 -2.13
N ALA A 95 17.33 4.94 -1.30
CA ALA A 95 18.68 4.38 -1.28
C ALA A 95 18.69 2.92 -0.80
N ILE A 96 17.98 2.60 0.28
CA ILE A 96 17.84 1.23 0.78
C ILE A 96 17.15 0.35 -0.26
N PHE A 97 16.08 0.85 -0.87
CA PHE A 97 15.30 0.12 -1.86
C PHE A 97 16.15 -0.22 -3.10
N THR A 98 16.83 0.79 -3.64
CA THR A 98 17.70 0.62 -4.82
C THR A 98 18.85 -0.32 -4.53
N ALA A 99 19.49 -0.20 -3.36
CA ALA A 99 20.58 -1.07 -2.96
C ALA A 99 20.12 -2.53 -2.82
N GLY A 100 18.97 -2.78 -2.20
CA GLY A 100 18.40 -4.12 -2.07
C GLY A 100 18.04 -4.76 -3.41
N LEU A 101 17.41 -3.99 -4.31
CA LEU A 101 17.08 -4.48 -5.65
C LEU A 101 18.33 -4.78 -6.49
N GLN A 102 19.37 -3.96 -6.37
CA GLN A 102 20.66 -4.17 -7.04
C GLN A 102 21.43 -5.37 -6.45
N ASP A 103 21.34 -5.60 -5.14
CA ASP A 103 21.89 -6.81 -4.51
C ASP A 103 21.25 -8.05 -5.11
N ILE A 104 19.92 -8.13 -5.19
CA ILE A 104 19.23 -9.27 -5.81
C ILE A 104 19.63 -9.44 -7.28
N GLU A 105 19.67 -8.36 -8.06
CA GLU A 105 20.04 -8.38 -9.48
C GLU A 105 21.46 -8.92 -9.70
N THR A 106 22.39 -8.71 -8.75
CA THR A 106 23.80 -9.08 -8.92
C THR A 106 24.23 -10.33 -8.18
N ARG A 107 23.68 -10.60 -6.99
CA ARG A 107 24.05 -11.73 -6.13
C ARG A 107 23.37 -13.01 -6.58
N ILE A 108 22.08 -12.97 -6.89
CA ILE A 108 21.31 -14.17 -7.25
C ILE A 108 21.85 -14.88 -8.51
N PRO A 109 22.17 -14.18 -9.61
CA PRO A 109 22.79 -14.85 -10.76
C PRO A 109 24.15 -15.49 -10.47
N LYS A 110 24.91 -14.96 -9.49
CA LYS A 110 26.22 -15.54 -9.09
C LYS A 110 26.05 -16.80 -8.26
N GLU A 111 25.04 -16.84 -7.39
CA GLU A 111 24.79 -17.96 -6.47
C GLU A 111 24.03 -19.10 -7.17
N TYR A 112 23.04 -18.77 -8.01
CA TYR A 112 22.12 -19.74 -8.59
C TYR A 112 22.26 -19.93 -10.11
N GLY A 113 23.06 -19.08 -10.78
CA GLY A 113 23.31 -19.16 -12.23
C GLY A 113 22.18 -18.64 -13.13
N LEU A 114 21.06 -18.19 -12.54
CA LEU A 114 19.88 -17.64 -13.22
C LEU A 114 19.45 -16.33 -12.53
N SER A 115 18.72 -15.47 -13.24
CA SER A 115 18.09 -14.30 -12.61
C SER A 115 16.93 -14.73 -11.71
N PHE A 116 16.61 -13.92 -10.70
CA PHE A 116 15.58 -14.25 -9.70
C PHE A 116 14.23 -14.64 -10.34
N ASP A 117 13.79 -13.92 -11.39
CA ASP A 117 12.55 -14.19 -12.12
C ASP A 117 12.54 -15.53 -12.88
N GLN A 118 13.71 -16.14 -13.06
CA GLN A 118 13.89 -17.42 -13.78
C GLN A 118 14.10 -18.61 -12.84
N LEU A 119 14.21 -18.36 -11.53
CA LEU A 119 14.35 -19.43 -10.55
C LEU A 119 13.05 -20.22 -10.37
N ALA A 120 13.18 -21.44 -9.86
CA ALA A 120 12.00 -22.21 -9.47
C ALA A 120 11.25 -21.52 -8.31
N PRO A 121 9.91 -21.61 -8.23
CA PRO A 121 9.14 -20.93 -7.17
C PRO A 121 9.62 -21.26 -5.75
N ALA A 122 10.06 -22.48 -5.50
CA ALA A 122 10.62 -22.87 -4.20
C ALA A 122 11.92 -22.13 -3.86
N GLN A 123 12.78 -21.86 -4.84
CA GLN A 123 14.02 -21.10 -4.64
C GLN A 123 13.73 -19.60 -4.47
N GLN A 124 12.74 -19.08 -5.21
CA GLN A 124 12.29 -17.69 -5.04
C GLN A 124 11.77 -17.48 -3.62
N LEU A 125 10.97 -18.42 -3.11
CA LEU A 125 10.47 -18.39 -1.74
C LEU A 125 11.61 -18.48 -0.72
N GLU A 126 12.53 -19.44 -0.87
CA GLU A 126 13.69 -19.60 0.02
C GLU A 126 14.54 -18.32 0.11
N ILE A 127 14.78 -17.64 -1.02
CA ILE A 127 15.51 -16.37 -1.04
C ILE A 127 14.73 -15.27 -0.30
N MET A 128 13.42 -15.20 -0.49
CA MET A 128 12.56 -14.21 0.19
C MET A 128 12.53 -14.46 1.70
N GLU A 129 12.40 -15.72 2.13
CA GLU A 129 12.45 -16.12 3.54
C GLU A 129 13.82 -15.77 4.16
N ALA A 130 14.92 -16.03 3.45
CA ALA A 130 16.26 -15.66 3.95
C ALA A 130 16.41 -14.14 4.14
N LEU A 131 15.87 -13.32 3.23
CA LEU A 131 15.86 -11.87 3.39
C LEU A 131 15.02 -11.43 4.61
N GLU A 132 13.90 -12.11 4.87
CA GLU A 132 13.07 -11.86 6.04
C GLU A 132 13.77 -12.25 7.34
N ASP A 133 14.42 -13.40 7.37
CA ASP A 133 15.21 -13.87 8.51
C ASP A 133 16.34 -12.90 8.84
N ASP A 134 17.07 -12.42 7.83
CA ASP A 134 18.12 -11.39 8.00
C ASP A 134 17.58 -10.06 8.52
N ALA A 135 16.31 -9.76 8.25
CA ALA A 135 15.62 -8.54 8.69
C ALA A 135 14.82 -8.72 10.00
N SER A 136 14.82 -9.92 10.60
CA SER A 136 13.93 -10.27 11.71
C SER A 136 14.14 -9.45 12.99
N ASP A 137 15.35 -8.93 13.20
CA ASP A 137 15.69 -8.04 14.32
C ASP A 137 15.24 -6.57 14.09
N SER A 138 14.68 -6.25 12.91
CA SER A 138 14.18 -4.91 12.61
C SER A 138 13.01 -4.54 13.52
N GLU A 139 12.96 -3.28 13.93
CA GLU A 139 11.79 -2.77 14.66
C GLU A 139 10.48 -2.92 13.87
N TRP A 140 10.53 -3.11 12.55
CA TRP A 140 9.35 -3.38 11.72
C TRP A 140 8.59 -4.64 12.19
N TYR A 141 9.28 -5.65 12.73
CA TYR A 141 8.68 -6.90 13.23
C TYR A 141 8.24 -6.84 14.70
N GLU A 142 8.44 -5.72 15.40
CA GLU A 142 8.04 -5.60 16.82
C GLU A 142 6.52 -5.70 16.99
N PHE A 143 6.08 -6.55 17.91
CA PHE A 143 4.67 -6.74 18.24
C PHE A 143 4.09 -5.52 18.99
N GLY A 144 2.88 -5.11 18.63
CA GLY A 144 2.19 -3.95 19.25
C GLY A 144 2.43 -2.62 18.55
N ASN A 145 3.03 -2.68 17.36
CA ASN A 145 3.45 -1.53 16.58
C ASN A 145 2.36 -1.03 15.61
N THR A 146 1.14 -0.82 16.09
CA THR A 146 -0.05 -0.57 15.26
C THR A 146 -0.22 0.89 14.80
N LEU A 147 0.72 1.78 15.12
CA LEU A 147 0.62 3.23 14.88
C LEU A 147 1.93 3.84 14.33
N ARG A 148 2.67 3.14 13.49
CA ARG A 148 3.93 3.70 12.95
C ARG A 148 3.72 4.49 11.66
N GLU A 149 4.35 5.65 11.64
CA GLU A 149 4.81 6.34 10.43
C GLU A 149 5.82 5.41 9.73
N PHE A 150 5.87 5.44 8.39
CA PHE A 150 6.75 4.56 7.61
C PHE A 150 8.18 4.60 8.17
N ILE A 151 8.75 3.45 8.54
CA ILE A 151 10.08 3.40 9.15
C ILE A 151 11.10 3.57 8.04
N SER A 152 11.66 4.78 7.90
CA SER A 152 12.55 5.08 6.78
C SER A 152 13.81 4.22 6.72
N GLU A 153 14.25 3.66 7.85
CA GLU A 153 15.39 2.75 7.94
C GLU A 153 15.00 1.26 7.86
N ALA A 154 13.75 0.95 7.52
CA ALA A 154 13.30 -0.43 7.37
C ALA A 154 14.14 -1.16 6.31
N PRO A 155 14.53 -2.43 6.55
CA PRO A 155 15.22 -3.24 5.55
C PRO A 155 14.44 -3.34 4.24
N PHE A 156 15.14 -3.53 3.13
CA PHE A 156 14.54 -3.61 1.79
C PHE A 156 13.33 -4.54 1.71
N ILE A 157 13.43 -5.75 2.28
CA ILE A 157 12.34 -6.74 2.25
C ILE A 157 11.07 -6.24 2.96
N CYS A 158 11.23 -5.47 4.05
CA CYS A 158 10.12 -4.91 4.79
C CYS A 158 9.41 -3.83 3.96
N GLN A 159 10.17 -2.89 3.39
CA GLN A 159 9.62 -1.87 2.48
C GLN A 159 8.91 -2.51 1.27
N PHE A 160 9.53 -3.54 0.68
CA PHE A 160 8.98 -4.22 -0.49
C PHE A 160 7.66 -4.94 -0.18
N LYS A 161 7.59 -5.65 0.96
CA LYS A 161 6.35 -6.30 1.41
C LYS A 161 5.25 -5.30 1.72
N GLU A 162 5.59 -4.23 2.42
CA GLU A 162 4.65 -3.17 2.77
C GLU A 162 4.04 -2.53 1.51
N LEU A 163 4.88 -2.14 0.54
CA LEU A 163 4.41 -1.60 -0.74
C LEU A 163 3.59 -2.62 -1.54
N THR A 164 3.94 -3.91 -1.49
CA THR A 164 3.18 -4.97 -2.19
C THR A 164 1.79 -5.13 -1.60
N VAL A 165 1.69 -5.25 -0.26
CA VAL A 165 0.42 -5.40 0.47
C VAL A 165 -0.45 -4.16 0.29
N TRP A 166 0.14 -2.97 0.45
CA TRP A 166 -0.58 -1.70 0.29
C TRP A 166 -1.06 -1.51 -1.15
N GLY A 167 -0.20 -1.70 -2.14
CA GLY A 167 -0.55 -1.61 -3.55
C GLY A 167 -1.66 -2.59 -3.94
N PHE A 168 -1.64 -3.81 -3.40
CA PHE A 168 -2.67 -4.80 -3.68
C PHE A 168 -4.01 -4.46 -3.03
N PHE A 169 -4.05 -4.19 -1.72
CA PHE A 169 -5.33 -3.98 -1.02
C PHE A 169 -5.96 -2.61 -1.25
N THR A 170 -5.22 -1.65 -1.81
CA THR A 170 -5.77 -0.39 -2.31
C THR A 170 -6.18 -0.46 -3.79
N SER A 171 -5.89 -1.56 -4.49
CA SER A 171 -6.35 -1.77 -5.87
C SER A 171 -7.81 -2.21 -5.92
N GLU A 172 -8.47 -2.00 -7.06
CA GLU A 172 -9.83 -2.49 -7.29
C GLU A 172 -9.92 -4.01 -7.15
N GLU A 173 -8.96 -4.75 -7.72
CA GLU A 173 -8.90 -6.22 -7.65
C GLU A 173 -8.81 -6.72 -6.19
N GLY A 174 -7.89 -6.16 -5.40
CA GLY A 174 -7.71 -6.54 -4.00
C GLY A 174 -8.90 -6.13 -3.12
N ALA A 175 -9.42 -4.92 -3.29
CA ALA A 175 -10.49 -4.38 -2.45
C ALA A 175 -11.88 -5.01 -2.74
N SER A 176 -12.14 -5.44 -3.98
CA SER A 176 -13.47 -5.92 -4.39
C SER A 176 -13.56 -7.42 -4.62
N GLN A 177 -12.48 -8.08 -5.01
CA GLN A 177 -12.49 -9.51 -5.36
C GLN A 177 -11.85 -10.38 -4.28
N VAL A 178 -10.83 -9.88 -3.59
CA VAL A 178 -10.23 -10.59 -2.44
C VAL A 178 -10.94 -10.21 -1.14
N LEU A 179 -11.18 -8.92 -0.93
CA LEU A 179 -11.92 -8.41 0.22
C LEU A 179 -13.41 -8.21 -0.10
N ARG A 180 -14.21 -8.06 0.96
CA ARG A 180 -15.64 -7.72 0.84
C ARG A 180 -15.80 -6.21 0.77
N TYR A 181 -16.22 -5.72 -0.39
CA TYR A 181 -16.49 -4.30 -0.59
C TYR A 181 -17.90 -3.93 -0.10
N ASP A 182 -17.98 -3.16 0.98
CA ASP A 182 -19.21 -2.49 1.43
C ASP A 182 -18.90 -1.02 1.72
N PRO A 183 -19.06 -0.13 0.73
CA PRO A 183 -18.67 1.26 0.87
C PRO A 183 -19.58 2.04 1.81
N MET A 184 -20.80 1.56 2.06
CA MET A 184 -21.77 2.27 2.88
C MET A 184 -22.73 1.29 3.56
N PRO A 185 -22.32 0.67 4.68
CA PRO A 185 -23.11 -0.36 5.36
C PRO A 185 -24.43 0.18 5.94
N MET A 186 -24.60 1.50 6.03
CA MET A 186 -25.76 2.23 6.59
C MET A 186 -26.06 1.96 8.08
N TYR A 187 -25.67 0.82 8.63
CA TYR A 187 -25.76 0.44 10.03
C TYR A 187 -24.50 -0.34 10.46
N PHE A 188 -24.03 -0.12 11.68
CA PHE A 188 -22.94 -0.90 12.26
C PHE A 188 -23.50 -2.18 12.90
N ASN A 189 -22.99 -3.34 12.49
CA ASN A 189 -23.24 -4.62 13.15
C ASN A 189 -21.92 -5.22 13.63
N GLY A 190 -21.67 -5.16 14.94
CA GLY A 190 -20.44 -5.67 15.56
C GLY A 190 -20.41 -7.18 15.78
N ASP A 191 -21.52 -7.88 15.53
CA ASP A 191 -21.68 -9.33 15.76
C ASP A 191 -22.07 -10.05 14.46
N ILE A 192 -21.35 -9.76 13.38
CA ILE A 192 -21.48 -10.50 12.11
C ILE A 192 -20.65 -11.78 12.24
N PRO A 193 -21.26 -12.97 12.20
CA PRO A 193 -20.51 -14.21 12.21
C PRO A 193 -19.70 -14.33 10.91
N LEU A 194 -18.38 -14.43 11.02
CA LEU A 194 -17.50 -14.72 9.87
C LEU A 194 -17.39 -16.23 9.68
N GLY A 195 -17.81 -16.71 8.50
CA GLY A 195 -17.61 -18.10 8.12
C GLY A 195 -16.12 -18.42 7.93
N ARG A 196 -15.74 -19.70 8.06
CA ARG A 196 -14.33 -20.14 7.99
C ARG A 196 -13.61 -19.77 6.68
N ASN A 197 -14.36 -19.66 5.58
CA ASN A 197 -13.84 -19.35 4.25
C ASN A 197 -14.27 -17.94 3.78
N GLU A 198 -14.76 -17.11 4.69
CA GLU A 198 -15.19 -15.76 4.39
C GLU A 198 -14.02 -14.79 4.52
N SER A 199 -13.79 -13.98 3.48
CA SER A 199 -12.80 -12.91 3.55
C SER A 199 -13.25 -11.77 4.47
N THR A 200 -12.28 -10.98 4.92
CA THR A 200 -12.55 -9.76 5.70
C THR A 200 -13.12 -8.66 4.79
N TRP A 201 -13.62 -7.59 5.42
CA TRP A 201 -14.15 -6.42 4.73
C TRP A 201 -13.03 -5.47 4.30
N SER A 202 -13.20 -4.84 3.15
CA SER A 202 -12.39 -3.68 2.79
C SER A 202 -12.80 -2.52 3.69
N SER A 203 -11.88 -1.96 4.46
CA SER A 203 -12.16 -0.69 5.13
C SER A 203 -12.12 0.43 4.09
N PRO A 204 -13.14 1.32 4.02
CA PRO A 204 -12.91 2.60 3.40
C PRO A 204 -11.79 3.31 4.19
N LEU A 205 -10.80 3.82 3.47
CA LEU A 205 -9.75 4.70 4.01
C LEU A 205 -10.35 6.05 4.42
#